data_AF-A0A2N2TDK5-F1
#
_entry.id   AF-A0A2N2TDK5-F1
#
_cell.length_a   1.000
_cell.length_b   1.000
_cell.length_c   1.000
_cell.angle_alpha   90.00
_cell.angle_beta   90.00
_cell.angle_gamma   90.00
#
_symmetry.space_group_name_H-M   'P 1'
#
loop_
_entity.id
_entity.type
_entity.pdbx_description
1 polymer ?
#
loop_
_entity_poly.entity_id
_entity_poly.type
_entity_poly.pdbx_seq_one_letter_code
_entity_poly.pdbx_strand_id
1 'polypeptide(L)'
;MHPEICPKPDRSKLVPNFVKTAENDVLDIGWAEGALSDGRPYRAEYWAQDQIGMVTFFFSVNDMEAHTDSMFQDLLVKEGLVEFPQAKVHLSARSLLDWSGNRMWSVNVVLDAEDGVFARVRFPFNSFEKRGD
;
A
#
# COMPACT_ATOMS: atom_id res chain seq x y z
N MET A 1 -8.86 -10.97 26.74
CA MET A 1 -8.02 -11.03 25.52
C MET A 1 -7.15 -9.79 25.53
N HIS A 2 -5.82 -9.96 25.54
CA HIS A 2 -4.93 -8.84 25.27
C HIS A 2 -5.11 -8.47 23.81
N PRO A 3 -5.27 -7.19 23.43
CA PRO A 3 -5.13 -6.82 22.04
C PRO A 3 -3.71 -7.21 21.66
N GLU A 4 -3.54 -8.20 20.78
CA GLU A 4 -2.23 -8.44 20.20
C GLU A 4 -1.82 -7.13 19.52
N ILE A 5 -0.77 -6.51 20.04
CA ILE A 5 -0.27 -5.25 19.51
C ILE A 5 0.25 -5.57 18.11
N CYS A 6 -0.55 -5.27 17.09
CA CYS A 6 -0.15 -5.44 15.71
C CYS A 6 1.09 -4.57 15.45
N PRO A 7 2.20 -5.13 14.96
CA PRO A 7 3.41 -4.36 14.70
C PRO A 7 3.15 -3.29 13.64
N LYS A 8 3.74 -2.11 13.82
CA LYS A 8 3.80 -1.08 12.79
C LYS A 8 4.70 -1.55 11.64
N PRO A 9 4.31 -1.39 10.36
CA PRO A 9 5.17 -1.69 9.23
C PRO A 9 6.51 -0.94 9.31
N ASP A 10 7.63 -1.66 9.29
CA ASP A 10 8.97 -1.07 9.23
C ASP A 10 9.44 -0.91 7.78
N ARG A 11 9.41 0.34 7.33
CA ARG A 11 9.92 0.79 6.02
C ARG A 11 11.13 1.72 6.16
N SER A 12 11.82 1.70 7.32
CA SER A 12 12.90 2.64 7.65
C SER A 12 14.10 2.61 6.70
N LYS A 13 14.33 1.48 6.03
CA LYS A 13 15.41 1.32 5.03
C LYS A 13 14.93 1.44 3.58
N LEU A 14 13.68 1.88 3.36
CA LEU A 14 13.22 2.22 2.01
C LEU A 14 14.06 3.40 1.49
N VAL A 15 14.63 3.24 0.30
CA VAL A 15 15.29 4.31 -0.44
C VAL A 15 14.39 4.64 -1.63
N PRO A 16 13.62 5.74 -1.60
CA PRO A 16 12.70 6.07 -2.68
C PRO A 16 13.44 6.34 -3.99
N ASN A 17 12.93 5.81 -5.10
CA ASN A 17 13.42 6.12 -6.42
C ASN A 17 12.68 7.33 -7.02
N PHE A 18 13.40 8.42 -7.24
CA PHE A 18 12.84 9.66 -7.78
C PHE A 18 13.11 9.85 -9.27
N VAL A 19 13.92 8.99 -9.89
CA VAL A 19 14.38 9.14 -11.27
C VAL A 19 14.34 7.80 -11.96
N LYS A 20 13.63 7.73 -13.09
CA LYS A 20 13.63 6.54 -13.94
C LYS A 20 15.02 6.34 -14.54
N THR A 21 15.55 5.14 -14.41
CA THR A 21 16.74 4.68 -15.12
C THR A 21 16.36 3.53 -16.05
N ALA A 22 17.26 3.14 -16.95
CA ALA A 22 17.05 1.96 -17.78
C ALA A 22 16.94 0.66 -16.96
N GLU A 23 17.44 0.66 -15.72
CA GLU A 23 17.44 -0.50 -14.82
C GLU A 23 16.30 -0.46 -13.79
N ASN A 24 15.74 0.72 -13.53
CA ASN A 24 14.64 0.92 -12.59
C ASN A 24 13.71 2.05 -13.08
N ASP A 25 12.57 1.65 -13.63
CA ASP A 25 11.55 2.56 -14.18
C ASP A 25 10.45 2.91 -13.16
N VAL A 26 10.51 2.34 -11.94
CA VAL A 26 9.60 2.64 -10.83
C VAL A 26 9.91 4.02 -10.28
N LEU A 27 8.87 4.83 -10.06
CA LEU A 27 8.95 6.12 -9.37
C LEU A 27 8.17 6.04 -8.07
N ASP A 28 8.85 6.28 -6.95
CA ASP A 28 8.23 6.44 -5.65
C ASP A 28 7.75 7.89 -5.49
N ILE A 29 6.45 8.06 -5.26
CA ILE A 29 5.80 9.38 -5.30
C ILE A 29 5.49 9.87 -3.90
N GLY A 30 4.83 9.04 -3.08
CA GLY A 30 4.41 9.45 -1.76
C GLY A 30 4.03 8.33 -0.82
N TRP A 31 3.72 8.70 0.41
CA TRP A 31 3.38 7.77 1.46
C TRP A 31 2.38 8.34 2.46
N ALA A 32 1.62 7.45 3.08
CA ALA A 32 0.74 7.80 4.18
C ALA A 32 0.82 6.73 5.26
N GLU A 33 0.49 7.11 6.48
CA GLU A 33 0.34 6.20 7.60
C GLU A 33 -1.00 6.46 8.28
N GLY A 34 -1.55 5.43 8.88
CA GLY A 34 -2.79 5.52 9.64
C GLY A 34 -3.01 4.25 10.44
N ALA A 35 -4.25 4.08 10.91
CA ALA A 35 -4.69 2.85 11.55
C ALA A 35 -6.02 2.41 10.95
N LEU A 36 -6.23 1.10 10.82
CA LEU A 36 -7.53 0.51 10.51
C LEU A 36 -8.45 0.64 11.72
N SER A 37 -9.75 0.41 11.53
CA SER A 37 -10.77 0.51 12.58
C SER A 37 -10.55 -0.44 13.76
N ASP A 38 -9.81 -1.54 13.57
CA ASP A 38 -9.39 -2.48 14.63
C ASP A 38 -8.16 -1.99 15.43
N GLY A 39 -7.59 -0.84 15.08
CA GLY A 39 -6.41 -0.26 15.69
C GLY A 39 -5.08 -0.69 15.06
N ARG A 40 -5.10 -1.55 14.03
CA ARG A 40 -3.90 -2.00 13.33
C ARG A 40 -3.23 -0.86 12.56
N PRO A 41 -1.95 -0.55 12.81
CA PRO A 41 -1.24 0.45 12.02
C PRO A 41 -1.03 -0.02 10.58
N TYR A 42 -1.17 0.90 9.63
CA TYR A 42 -0.84 0.65 8.23
C TYR A 42 0.11 1.72 7.67
N ARG A 43 0.79 1.33 6.60
CA ARG A 43 1.60 2.19 5.73
C ARG A 43 1.07 2.07 4.31
N ALA A 44 0.81 3.17 3.63
CA ALA A 44 0.49 3.20 2.20
C ALA A 44 1.64 3.86 1.46
N GLU A 45 2.08 3.27 0.35
CA GLU A 45 3.13 3.81 -0.53
C GLU A 45 2.56 3.96 -1.93
N TYR A 46 2.56 5.18 -2.47
CA TYR A 46 2.15 5.51 -3.82
C TYR A 46 3.37 5.58 -4.73
N TRP A 47 3.30 4.84 -5.83
CA TRP A 47 4.36 4.72 -6.81
C TRP A 47 3.77 4.54 -8.22
N ALA A 48 4.60 4.74 -9.24
CA ALA A 48 4.22 4.52 -10.62
C ALA A 48 5.28 3.75 -11.39
N GLN A 49 4.86 2.87 -12.30
CA GLN A 49 5.73 2.10 -13.19
C GLN A 49 5.05 2.00 -14.56
N ASP A 50 5.79 2.17 -15.66
CA ASP A 50 5.21 2.08 -17.02
C ASP A 50 3.89 2.87 -17.23
N GLN A 51 3.77 4.07 -16.66
CA GLN A 51 2.56 4.93 -16.68
C GLN A 51 1.35 4.38 -15.90
N ILE A 52 1.55 3.33 -15.10
CA ILE A 52 0.55 2.76 -14.21
C ILE A 52 0.77 3.31 -12.80
N GLY A 53 -0.24 3.98 -12.24
CA GLY A 53 -0.27 4.45 -10.86
C GLY A 53 -0.73 3.34 -9.91
N MET A 54 0.04 3.09 -8.86
CA MET A 54 -0.23 2.02 -7.88
C MET A 54 -0.04 2.50 -6.45
N VAL A 55 -0.88 1.99 -5.56
CA VAL A 55 -0.67 2.12 -4.11
C VAL A 55 -0.49 0.73 -3.50
N THR A 56 0.55 0.57 -2.69
CA THR A 56 0.74 -0.63 -1.89
C THR A 56 0.45 -0.31 -0.41
N PHE A 57 -0.48 -1.06 0.18
CA PHE A 57 -0.75 -1.01 1.61
C PHE A 57 0.04 -2.11 2.33
N PHE A 58 0.62 -1.75 3.46
CA PHE A 58 1.30 -2.66 4.37
C PHE A 58 0.65 -2.60 5.75
N PHE A 59 0.35 -3.75 6.32
CA PHE A 59 -0.15 -3.91 7.68
C PHE A 59 0.06 -5.35 8.14
N SER A 60 -0.01 -5.60 9.45
CA SER A 60 0.25 -6.92 10.04
C SER A 60 -0.62 -8.03 9.42
N VAL A 61 -0.08 -9.25 9.35
CA VAL A 61 -0.85 -10.44 8.93
C VAL A 61 -1.76 -11.01 10.03
N ASN A 62 -1.57 -10.63 11.29
CA ASN A 62 -2.25 -11.25 12.44
C ASN A 62 -3.77 -11.19 12.27
N ASP A 63 -4.48 -12.29 12.53
CA ASP A 63 -5.94 -12.42 12.35
C ASP A 63 -6.44 -12.24 10.90
N MET A 64 -5.53 -12.21 9.92
CA MET A 64 -5.82 -12.01 8.49
C MET A 64 -5.04 -12.96 7.57
N GLU A 65 -4.50 -14.07 8.10
CA GLU A 65 -3.61 -14.97 7.35
C GLU A 65 -4.31 -15.72 6.21
N ALA A 66 -5.62 -15.93 6.34
CA ALA A 66 -6.46 -16.61 5.35
C ALA A 66 -7.20 -15.64 4.41
N HIS A 67 -6.93 -14.33 4.49
CA HIS A 67 -7.60 -13.35 3.63
C HIS A 67 -7.17 -13.50 2.17
N THR A 68 -8.14 -13.36 1.28
CA THR A 68 -7.95 -13.34 -0.17
C THR A 68 -7.92 -11.90 -0.70
N ASP A 69 -7.53 -11.72 -1.96
CA ASP A 69 -7.59 -10.43 -2.65
C ASP A 69 -8.98 -9.76 -2.55
N SER A 70 -10.06 -10.53 -2.70
CA SER A 70 -11.43 -10.00 -2.56
C SER A 70 -11.74 -9.54 -1.15
N MET A 71 -11.25 -10.24 -0.12
CA MET A 71 -11.43 -9.81 1.27
C MET A 71 -10.64 -8.53 1.58
N PHE A 72 -9.46 -8.36 0.98
CA PHE A 72 -8.71 -7.10 1.11
C PHE A 72 -9.36 -5.94 0.37
N GLN A 73 -9.95 -6.20 -0.80
CA GLN A 73 -10.76 -5.20 -1.49
C GLN A 73 -11.88 -4.71 -0.57
N ASP A 74 -12.68 -5.62 -0.01
CA ASP A 74 -13.79 -5.29 0.89
C ASP A 74 -13.30 -4.55 2.14
N LEU A 75 -12.16 -4.97 2.71
CA LEU A 75 -11.54 -4.30 3.85
C LEU A 75 -11.17 -2.85 3.52
N LEU A 76 -10.44 -2.60 2.42
CA LEU A 76 -10.00 -1.26 2.06
C LEU A 76 -11.17 -0.31 1.77
N VAL A 77 -12.27 -0.83 1.20
CA VAL A 77 -13.51 -0.06 0.99
C VAL A 77 -14.21 0.22 2.32
N LYS A 78 -14.35 -0.79 3.19
CA LYS A 78 -14.99 -0.65 4.51
C LYS A 78 -14.25 0.34 5.40
N GLU A 79 -12.93 0.35 5.35
CA GLU A 79 -12.06 1.29 6.07
C GLU A 79 -12.05 2.69 5.42
N GLY A 80 -12.74 2.87 4.29
CA GLY A 80 -12.80 4.15 3.58
C GLY A 80 -11.45 4.58 3.01
N LEU A 81 -10.51 3.65 2.81
CA LEU A 81 -9.17 3.93 2.29
C LEU A 81 -9.16 4.04 0.77
N VAL A 82 -9.93 3.17 0.11
CA VAL A 82 -10.00 3.06 -1.35
C VAL A 82 -11.46 3.01 -1.82
N GLU A 83 -11.74 3.67 -2.94
CA GLU A 83 -12.99 3.57 -3.69
C GLU A 83 -12.72 2.92 -5.06
N PHE A 84 -13.49 1.90 -5.42
CA PHE A 84 -13.43 1.23 -6.73
C PHE A 84 -14.64 1.65 -7.59
N PRO A 85 -14.50 2.62 -8.52
CA PRO A 85 -15.59 3.07 -9.37
C PRO A 85 -16.04 2.03 -10.41
N GLN A 86 -15.22 1.03 -10.69
CA GLN A 86 -15.50 -0.02 -11.68
C GLN A 86 -15.61 -1.39 -11.01
N ALA A 87 -16.37 -2.30 -11.63
CA ALA A 87 -16.51 -3.68 -11.12
C ALA A 87 -15.23 -4.51 -11.27
N LYS A 88 -14.37 -4.17 -12.24
CA LYS A 88 -13.10 -4.86 -12.45
C LYS A 88 -12.04 -4.28 -11.52
N VAL A 89 -11.67 -5.07 -10.51
CA VAL A 89 -10.68 -4.68 -9.50
C VAL A 89 -9.32 -5.24 -9.87
N HIS A 90 -8.32 -4.38 -9.76
CA HIS A 90 -6.91 -4.69 -9.99
C HIS A 90 -6.17 -4.60 -8.67
N LEU A 91 -6.31 -5.65 -7.86
CA LEU A 91 -5.68 -5.80 -6.55
C LEU A 91 -4.95 -7.13 -6.48
N SER A 92 -3.76 -7.14 -5.88
CA SER A 92 -3.05 -8.37 -5.53
C SER A 92 -2.44 -8.25 -4.14
N ALA A 93 -2.63 -9.27 -3.30
CA ALA A 93 -2.07 -9.34 -1.96
C ALA A 93 -1.05 -10.46 -1.83
N ARG A 94 0.06 -10.17 -1.15
CA ARG A 94 1.06 -11.18 -0.75
C ARG A 94 1.64 -10.85 0.60
N SER A 95 2.05 -11.88 1.36
CA SER A 95 2.79 -11.65 2.61
C SER A 95 4.28 -11.45 2.34
N LEU A 96 4.93 -10.58 3.10
CA LEU A 96 6.38 -10.38 3.12
C LEU A 96 6.89 -10.19 4.55
N LEU A 97 8.22 -10.20 4.72
CA LEU A 97 8.88 -9.74 5.94
C LEU A 97 9.35 -8.31 5.76
N ASP A 98 9.04 -7.44 6.72
CA ASP A 98 9.54 -6.06 6.75
C ASP A 98 11.00 -6.00 7.27
N TRP A 99 11.55 -4.78 7.40
CA TRP A 99 12.93 -4.58 7.84
C TRP A 99 13.20 -4.93 9.30
N SER A 100 12.15 -5.05 10.11
CA SER A 100 12.19 -5.50 11.50
C SER A 100 11.88 -6.99 11.65
N GLY A 101 11.65 -7.70 10.54
CA GLY A 101 11.33 -9.14 10.52
C GLY A 101 9.87 -9.46 10.82
N ASN A 102 8.98 -8.47 10.82
CA ASN A 102 7.55 -8.70 11.02
C ASN A 102 6.90 -9.20 9.74
N ARG A 103 5.98 -10.15 9.86
CA ARG A 103 5.13 -10.58 8.73
C ARG A 103 4.07 -9.53 8.46
N MET A 104 4.09 -9.00 7.24
CA MET A 104 3.18 -7.96 6.77
C MET A 104 2.46 -8.43 5.51
N TRP A 105 1.19 -8.05 5.36
CA TRP A 105 0.55 -8.03 4.07
C TRP A 105 1.13 -6.90 3.22
N SER A 106 1.28 -7.15 1.93
CA SER A 106 1.59 -6.18 0.88
C SER A 106 0.44 -6.28 -0.11
N VAL A 107 -0.49 -5.35 0.00
CA VAL A 107 -1.71 -5.30 -0.82
C VAL A 107 -1.52 -4.21 -1.86
N ASN A 108 -1.26 -4.60 -3.10
CA ASN A 108 -1.04 -3.69 -4.21
C ASN A 108 -2.36 -3.42 -4.94
N VAL A 109 -2.68 -2.15 -5.16
CA VAL A 109 -3.89 -1.69 -5.84
C VAL A 109 -3.49 -0.80 -7.00
N VAL A 110 -3.96 -1.14 -8.20
CA VAL A 110 -3.84 -0.26 -9.37
C VAL A 110 -4.87 0.85 -9.28
N LEU A 111 -4.39 2.10 -9.29
CA LEU A 111 -5.24 3.30 -9.25
C LEU A 111 -5.67 3.71 -10.65
N ASP A 112 -4.72 3.79 -11.56
CA ASP A 112 -4.91 4.28 -12.91
C ASP A 112 -3.87 3.69 -13.87
N ALA A 113 -4.25 3.58 -15.14
CA ALA A 113 -3.36 3.27 -16.25
C ALA A 113 -3.86 4.00 -17.51
N GLU A 114 -3.25 3.70 -18.66
CA GLU A 114 -3.60 4.32 -19.94
C GLU A 114 -5.10 4.18 -20.31
N ASP A 115 -5.73 3.09 -19.91
CA ASP A 115 -7.14 2.79 -20.17
C ASP A 115 -8.12 3.41 -19.15
N GLY A 116 -7.61 4.10 -18.13
CA GLY A 116 -8.40 4.96 -17.24
C GLY A 116 -8.14 4.74 -15.74
N VAL A 117 -9.09 5.21 -14.93
CA VAL A 117 -9.02 5.16 -13.45
C VAL A 117 -9.81 3.95 -12.94
N PHE A 118 -9.13 3.09 -12.19
CA PHE A 118 -9.66 1.86 -11.59
C PHE A 118 -9.97 1.98 -10.10
N ALA A 119 -9.23 2.82 -9.38
CA ALA A 119 -9.40 3.02 -7.96
C ALA A 119 -8.96 4.43 -7.53
N ARG A 120 -9.50 4.91 -6.41
CA ARG A 120 -9.14 6.20 -5.82
C ARG A 120 -8.85 6.04 -4.34
N VAL A 121 -7.72 6.56 -3.88
CA VAL A 121 -7.46 6.71 -2.45
C VAL A 121 -8.28 7.87 -1.89
N ARG A 122 -8.63 7.80 -0.60
CA ARG A 122 -9.46 8.82 0.07
C ARG A 122 -8.71 9.64 1.12
N PHE A 123 -7.39 9.56 1.12
CA PHE A 123 -6.50 10.27 2.02
C PHE A 123 -5.36 10.93 1.23
N PRO A 124 -4.78 12.04 1.73
CA PRO A 124 -3.62 12.66 1.10
C PRO A 124 -2.35 11.83 1.33
N PHE A 125 -1.42 11.89 0.38
CA PHE A 125 -0.07 11.38 0.55
C PHE A 125 0.90 12.50 0.97
N ASN A 126 1.84 12.16 1.84
CA ASN A 126 3.07 12.94 2.01
C ASN A 126 3.98 12.64 0.81
N SER A 127 4.66 13.65 0.28
CA SER A 127 5.68 13.43 -0.75
C SER A 127 6.88 12.72 -0.14
N PHE A 128 7.50 11.81 -0.89
CA PHE A 128 8.88 11.45 -0.58
C PHE A 128 9.76 12.68 -0.87
N GLU A 129 10.46 13.19 0.15
CA GLU A 129 11.36 14.32 -0.05
C GLU A 129 12.66 13.82 -0.68
N LYS A 130 13.12 14.47 -1.75
CA LYS A 130 14.52 14.39 -2.14
C LYS A 130 15.32 14.97 -0.98
N ARG A 131 16.14 14.16 -0.31
CA ARG A 131 17.22 14.72 0.49
C ARG A 131 18.09 15.52 -0.48
N GLY A 132 18.10 16.84 -0.31
CA GLY A 132 18.97 17.73 -1.08
C GLY A 132 20.42 17.30 -0.92
N ASP A 133 21.15 17.36 -2.03
CA ASP A 133 22.57 17.03 -2.16
C ASP A 133 23.47 17.77 -1.16
#